data_AF-A0AAV8YJ95-F1
#
_entry.id   AF-A0AAV8YJ95-F1
#
_cell.length_a   1.000
_cell.length_b   1.000
_cell.length_c   1.000
_cell.angle_alpha   90.00
_cell.angle_beta   90.00
_cell.angle_gamma   90.00
#
_symmetry.space_group_name_H-M   'P 1'
#
loop_
_entity.id
_entity.type
_entity.pdbx_description
1 polymer ?
#
loop_
_entity_poly.entity_id
_entity_poly.type
_entity_poly.pdbx_seq_one_letter_code
_entity_poly.pdbx_strand_id
1 'polypeptide(L)'
;MRQTPASIVMGRELRLPCDLKFICTPGDDVAREDYVSSLRQKMDDIHERVRSNIQGASDRMKETYDINANDGRYQLGNQVWLYNPQRRRGLSSKLQSSWEGPYEVVIRINDVVYRIQKLTRGKARVVHFNR
;
A
#
# COMPACT_ATOMS: atom_id res chain seq x y z
N MET A 1 15.92 4.15 17.49
CA MET A 1 14.69 3.98 18.30
C MET A 1 13.49 3.87 17.37
N ARG A 2 12.54 2.98 17.67
CA ARG A 2 11.26 2.87 16.93
C ARG A 2 10.37 4.07 17.31
N GLN A 3 9.76 4.72 16.33
CA GLN A 3 8.75 5.78 16.54
C GLN A 3 7.36 5.17 16.39
N THR A 4 6.41 5.59 17.23
CA THR A 4 5.01 5.17 17.12
C THR A 4 4.22 6.17 16.28
N PRO A 5 3.12 5.77 15.63
CA PRO A 5 2.24 6.72 14.94
C PRO A 5 1.72 7.83 15.87
N ALA A 6 1.49 7.52 17.15
CA ALA A 6 1.08 8.48 18.16
C ALA A 6 2.12 9.57 18.38
N SER A 7 3.40 9.20 18.55
CA SER A 7 4.48 10.17 18.75
C SER A 7 4.70 11.05 17.53
N ILE A 8 4.56 10.50 16.32
CA ILE A 8 4.73 11.23 15.06
C ILE A 8 3.64 12.29 14.87
N VAL A 9 2.39 11.94 15.17
CA VAL A 9 1.23 12.83 14.96
C VAL A 9 1.06 13.82 16.11
N MET A 10 1.25 13.37 17.36
CA MET A 10 0.91 14.16 18.55
C MET A 10 2.13 14.70 19.31
N GLY A 11 3.35 14.32 18.92
CA GLY A 11 4.59 14.71 19.62
C GLY A 11 4.79 14.06 20.99
N ARG A 12 3.84 13.20 21.40
CA ARG A 12 3.83 12.47 22.66
C ARG A 12 3.15 11.11 22.47
N GLU A 13 3.46 10.19 23.37
CA GLU A 13 2.74 8.91 23.42
C GLU A 13 1.31 9.12 23.94
N LEU A 14 0.39 8.31 23.43
CA LEU A 14 -0.98 8.28 23.91
C LEU A 14 -1.02 7.66 25.30
N ARG A 15 -1.78 8.28 26.22
CA ARG A 15 -2.07 7.69 27.53
C ARG A 15 -3.09 6.57 27.35
N LEU A 16 -2.67 5.34 27.63
CA LEU A 16 -3.53 4.17 27.55
C LEU A 16 -4.31 4.00 28.86
N PRO A 17 -5.49 3.34 28.84
CA PRO A 17 -6.24 3.05 30.06
C PRO A 17 -5.46 2.26 31.12
N CYS A 18 -4.46 1.47 30.73
CA CYS A 18 -3.54 0.82 31.66
C CYS A 18 -2.65 1.83 32.39
N ASP A 19 -2.16 2.87 31.70
CA ASP A 19 -1.26 3.89 32.27
C ASP A 19 -1.96 4.74 33.34
N LEU A 20 -3.29 4.88 33.22
CA LEU A 20 -4.14 5.52 34.23
C LEU A 20 -4.28 4.66 35.50
N LYS A 21 -4.31 3.33 35.36
CA LYS A 21 -4.43 2.40 36.49
C LYS A 21 -3.14 2.27 37.29
N PHE A 22 -1.98 2.42 36.64
CA PHE A 22 -0.67 2.20 37.26
C PHE A 22 0.09 3.48 37.62
N ILE A 23 -0.56 4.65 37.56
CA ILE A 23 -0.02 5.99 37.89
C ILE A 23 1.44 6.15 37.40
N CYS A 24 1.62 6.31 36.09
CA CYS A 24 2.86 6.90 35.60
C CYS A 24 2.84 8.40 35.93
N THR A 25 3.78 8.84 36.76
CA THR A 25 3.95 10.25 37.13
C THR A 25 4.14 11.11 35.86
N PRO A 26 3.55 12.32 35.81
CA PRO A 26 3.87 13.26 34.75
C PRO A 26 5.36 13.62 34.83
N GLY A 27 6.08 13.50 33.72
CA GLY A 27 7.45 13.98 33.61
C GLY A 27 7.46 15.51 33.66
N ASP A 28 8.26 16.02 34.59
CA ASP A 28 8.83 17.35 34.81
C ASP A 28 8.04 18.58 34.34
N ASP A 29 7.74 19.45 35.31
CA ASP A 29 7.18 20.80 35.14
C ASP A 29 8.18 21.72 34.43
N VAL A 30 8.34 21.53 33.12
CA VAL A 30 9.12 22.43 32.26
C VAL A 30 8.35 23.73 32.08
N ALA A 31 9.02 24.88 32.23
CA ALA A 31 8.44 26.19 31.98
C ALA A 31 7.73 26.21 30.61
N ARG A 32 6.53 26.81 30.56
CA ARG A 32 5.59 26.69 29.44
C ARG A 32 6.20 27.08 28.08
N GLU A 33 7.11 28.04 28.07
CA GLU A 33 7.77 28.55 26.86
C GLU A 33 8.85 27.58 26.35
N ASP A 34 9.65 27.00 27.27
CA ASP A 34 10.66 25.99 26.96
C ASP A 34 10.05 24.66 26.52
N TYR A 35 8.83 24.35 26.97
CA TYR A 35 8.10 23.16 26.54
C TYR A 35 7.71 23.21 25.06
N VAL A 36 7.24 24.36 24.57
CA VAL A 36 6.79 24.49 23.17
C VAL A 36 7.96 24.42 22.20
N SER A 37 9.08 25.06 22.53
CA SER A 37 10.30 25.04 21.71
C SER A 37 10.90 23.63 21.64
N SER A 38 11.06 22.96 22.79
CA SER A 38 11.57 21.59 22.86
C SER A 38 10.66 20.56 22.17
N LEU A 39 9.34 20.72 22.27
CA LEU A 39 8.38 19.86 21.57
C LEU A 39 8.50 20.00 20.05
N ARG A 40 8.62 21.23 19.53
CA ARG A 40 8.81 21.48 18.09
C ARG A 40 10.07 20.82 17.58
N GLN A 41 11.20 21.06 18.24
CA GLN A 41 12.48 20.45 17.87
C GLN A 41 12.39 18.93 17.89
N LYS A 42 11.76 18.35 18.91
CA LYS A 42 11.54 16.91 19.00
C LYS A 42 10.69 16.38 17.84
N MET A 43 9.62 17.08 17.44
CA MET A 43 8.78 16.65 16.33
C MET A 43 9.52 16.74 14.99
N ASP A 44 10.31 17.78 14.78
CA ASP A 44 11.15 17.94 13.58
C ASP A 44 12.15 16.78 13.46
N ASP A 45 12.85 16.46 14.56
CA ASP A 45 13.78 15.32 14.63
C ASP A 45 13.08 13.98 14.36
N ILE A 46 11.87 13.79 14.92
CA ILE A 46 11.07 12.57 14.69
C ILE A 46 10.73 12.46 13.21
N HIS A 47 10.24 13.55 12.60
CA HIS A 47 9.79 13.56 11.21
C HIS A 47 10.94 13.35 10.23
N GLU A 48 12.08 13.98 10.46
CA GLU A 48 13.28 13.78 9.63
C GLU A 48 13.71 12.31 9.62
N ARG A 49 13.78 11.69 10.81
CA ARG A 49 14.12 10.26 10.94
C ARG A 49 13.11 9.36 10.25
N VAL A 50 11.81 9.64 10.42
CA VAL A 50 10.75 8.86 9.78
C VAL A 50 10.82 8.98 8.25
N ARG A 51 11.04 10.18 7.71
CA ARG A 51 11.21 10.37 6.26
C ARG A 51 12.40 9.59 5.72
N SER A 52 13.56 9.67 6.38
CA SER A 52 14.76 8.91 5.98
C SER A 52 14.51 7.40 5.98
N ASN A 53 13.84 6.88 7.01
CA ASN A 53 13.49 5.46 7.09
C ASN A 53 12.49 5.02 6.01
N ILE A 54 11.45 5.82 5.77
CA ILE A 54 10.45 5.54 4.71
C ILE A 54 11.13 5.54 3.35
N GLN A 55 12.01 6.49 3.08
CA GLN A 55 12.76 6.57 1.83
C GLN A 55 13.62 5.30 1.64
N GLY A 56 14.46 4.96 2.61
CA GLY A 56 15.30 3.77 2.52
C GLY A 56 14.51 2.45 2.44
N ALA A 57 13.36 2.36 3.09
CA ALA A 57 12.47 1.21 2.96
C ALA A 57 11.82 1.14 1.57
N SER A 58 11.40 2.28 1.03
CA SER A 58 10.84 2.40 -0.32
C SER A 58 11.86 2.00 -1.39
N ASP A 59 13.11 2.44 -1.25
CA ASP A 59 14.18 2.13 -2.19
C ASP A 59 14.49 0.62 -2.22
N ARG A 60 14.63 -0.01 -1.05
CA ARG A 60 14.82 -1.47 -0.93
C ARG A 60 13.64 -2.26 -1.50
N MET A 61 12.43 -1.80 -1.25
CA MET A 61 11.21 -2.43 -1.78
C MET A 61 11.17 -2.32 -3.30
N LYS A 62 11.56 -1.17 -3.86
CA LYS A 62 11.66 -0.96 -5.30
C LYS A 62 12.73 -1.86 -5.92
N GLU A 63 13.95 -1.91 -5.37
CA GLU A 63 15.02 -2.78 -5.86
C GLU A 63 14.58 -4.25 -5.90
N THR A 64 13.96 -4.73 -4.80
CA THR A 64 13.47 -6.11 -4.72
C THR A 64 12.38 -6.40 -5.74
N TYR A 65 11.49 -5.42 -5.99
CA TYR A 65 10.44 -5.55 -6.98
C TYR A 65 10.99 -5.55 -8.40
N ASP A 66 11.90 -4.64 -8.71
CA ASP A 66 12.51 -4.48 -10.04
C ASP A 66 13.30 -5.74 -10.45
N ILE A 67 13.93 -6.46 -9.50
CA ILE A 67 14.60 -7.75 -9.76
C ILE A 67 13.62 -8.80 -10.31
N ASN A 68 12.40 -8.84 -9.77
CA ASN A 68 11.40 -9.86 -10.10
C ASN A 68 10.38 -9.39 -11.15
N ALA A 69 10.48 -8.14 -11.60
CA ALA A 69 9.55 -7.56 -12.56
C ALA A 69 9.78 -8.19 -13.94
N ASN A 70 8.83 -9.00 -14.39
CA ASN A 70 8.84 -9.56 -15.74
C ASN A 70 8.43 -8.46 -16.74
N ASP A 71 9.33 -8.10 -17.66
CA ASP A 71 9.12 -7.02 -18.65
C ASP A 71 8.29 -7.45 -19.88
N GLY A 72 7.58 -8.58 -19.78
CA GLY A 72 6.67 -9.08 -20.82
C GLY A 72 5.45 -8.19 -21.00
N ARG A 73 5.61 -7.04 -21.67
CA ARG A 73 4.55 -6.06 -21.94
C ARG A 73 3.63 -6.56 -23.06
N TYR A 74 2.33 -6.58 -22.83
CA TYR A 74 1.35 -6.91 -23.87
C TYR A 74 1.19 -5.75 -24.88
N GLN A 75 1.07 -6.11 -26.15
CA GLN A 75 0.79 -5.16 -27.22
C GLN A 75 -0.70 -5.10 -27.53
N LEU A 76 -1.12 -4.03 -28.21
CA LEU A 76 -2.48 -3.90 -28.73
C LEU A 76 -2.81 -5.09 -29.63
N GLY A 77 -4.01 -5.63 -29.52
CA GLY A 77 -4.45 -6.81 -30.28
C GLY A 77 -3.98 -8.15 -29.72
N ASN A 78 -3.15 -8.18 -28.66
CA ASN A 78 -2.78 -9.45 -28.02
C ASN A 78 -4.00 -10.08 -27.33
N GLN A 79 -4.12 -11.40 -27.47
CA GLN A 79 -5.12 -12.19 -26.76
C GLN A 79 -4.60 -12.60 -25.39
N VAL A 80 -5.37 -12.26 -24.36
CA VAL A 80 -5.03 -12.50 -22.95
C VAL A 80 -6.18 -13.19 -22.23
N TRP A 81 -5.82 -13.98 -21.22
CA TRP A 81 -6.77 -14.56 -20.27
C TRP A 81 -6.75 -13.74 -18.99
N LEU A 82 -7.92 -13.46 -18.44
CA LEU A 82 -8.06 -12.75 -17.17
C LEU A 82 -8.22 -13.75 -16.04
N TYR A 83 -7.37 -13.67 -15.02
CA TYR A 83 -7.61 -14.40 -13.79
C TYR A 83 -8.72 -13.71 -12.99
N ASN A 84 -9.84 -14.41 -12.82
CA ASN A 84 -11.01 -13.97 -12.09
C ASN A 84 -11.54 -15.12 -11.22
N PRO A 85 -11.02 -15.31 -9.99
CA PRO A 85 -11.40 -16.40 -9.10
C PRO A 85 -12.80 -16.24 -8.47
N GLN A 86 -13.73 -15.60 -9.18
CA GLN A 86 -15.12 -15.45 -8.74
C GLN A 86 -15.85 -16.79 -8.76
N ARG A 87 -16.25 -17.24 -7.57
CA ARG A 87 -17.04 -18.45 -7.38
C ARG A 87 -18.48 -18.21 -7.81
N ARG A 88 -19.00 -19.04 -8.73
CA ARG A 88 -20.43 -19.03 -9.06
C ARG A 88 -21.18 -19.88 -8.04
N ARG A 89 -22.25 -19.32 -7.46
CA ARG A 89 -23.13 -20.04 -6.52
C ARG A 89 -23.82 -21.21 -7.26
N GLY A 90 -24.02 -22.33 -6.58
CA GLY A 90 -24.68 -23.52 -7.14
C GLY A 90 -23.76 -24.48 -7.92
N LEU A 91 -22.46 -24.18 -8.00
CA LEU A 91 -21.46 -25.01 -8.66
C LEU A 91 -20.34 -25.35 -7.66
N SER A 92 -19.73 -26.53 -7.81
CA SER A 92 -18.62 -26.95 -6.96
C SER A 92 -17.41 -26.04 -7.19
N SER A 93 -16.91 -25.40 -6.13
CA SER A 93 -15.76 -24.48 -6.20
C SER A 93 -14.49 -25.14 -6.75
N LYS A 94 -14.36 -26.48 -6.66
CA LYS A 94 -13.19 -27.22 -7.16
C LYS A 94 -13.23 -27.46 -8.67
N LEU A 95 -14.41 -27.43 -9.28
CA LEU A 95 -14.61 -27.71 -10.71
C LEU A 95 -14.78 -26.43 -11.55
N GLN A 96 -14.63 -25.26 -10.92
CA GLN A 96 -14.73 -23.97 -11.61
C GLN A 96 -13.36 -23.51 -12.09
N SER A 97 -13.27 -23.09 -13.35
CA SER A 97 -12.10 -22.38 -13.85
C SER A 97 -12.08 -20.94 -13.32
N SER A 98 -10.95 -20.54 -12.77
CA SER A 98 -10.69 -19.14 -12.39
C SER A 98 -10.28 -18.27 -13.58
N TRP A 99 -9.98 -18.86 -14.75
CA TRP A 99 -9.56 -18.12 -15.93
C TRP A 99 -10.75 -17.78 -16.82
N GLU A 100 -10.87 -16.51 -17.18
CA GLU A 100 -11.93 -15.98 -18.04
C GLU A 100 -11.30 -15.43 -19.33
N GLY A 101 -11.82 -15.80 -20.50
CA GLY A 101 -11.26 -15.34 -21.78
C GLY A 101 -11.77 -16.13 -22.98
N PRO A 102 -11.28 -15.82 -24.19
CA PRO A 102 -10.19 -14.87 -24.49
C PRO A 102 -10.64 -13.40 -24.50
N TYR A 103 -9.76 -12.51 -24.03
CA TYR A 103 -9.88 -11.06 -24.16
C TYR A 103 -8.81 -10.53 -25.12
N GLU A 104 -9.05 -9.38 -25.73
CA GLU A 104 -8.10 -8.65 -26.55
C GLU A 104 -7.69 -7.35 -25.87
N VAL A 105 -6.40 -7.01 -25.92
CA VAL A 105 -5.88 -5.73 -25.41
C VAL A 105 -6.24 -4.61 -26.37
N VAL A 106 -7.15 -3.73 -25.98
CA VAL A 106 -7.65 -2.62 -26.80
C VAL A 106 -6.83 -1.35 -26.61
N ILE A 107 -6.42 -1.05 -25.38
CA ILE A 107 -5.58 0.10 -25.05
C ILE A 107 -4.60 -0.29 -23.95
N ARG A 108 -3.36 0.16 -24.08
CA ARG A 108 -2.38 0.21 -23.00
C ARG A 108 -2.43 1.60 -22.37
N ILE A 109 -2.91 1.68 -21.13
CA ILE A 109 -3.02 2.96 -20.42
C ILE A 109 -1.65 3.31 -19.83
N ASN A 110 -1.09 2.39 -19.05
CA ASN A 110 0.24 2.49 -18.45
C ASN A 110 0.99 1.16 -18.67
N ASP A 111 2.23 1.10 -18.21
CA ASP A 111 3.03 -0.13 -18.28
C ASP A 111 2.40 -1.32 -17.56
N VAL A 112 1.63 -1.06 -16.51
CA VAL A 112 1.01 -2.09 -15.65
C VAL A 112 -0.51 -2.11 -15.75
N VAL A 113 -1.13 -1.20 -16.50
CA VAL A 113 -2.60 -1.07 -16.57
C VAL A 113 -3.06 -1.12 -18.02
N TYR A 114 -3.91 -2.10 -18.32
CA TYR A 114 -4.40 -2.41 -19.65
C TYR A 114 -5.92 -2.34 -19.68
N ARG A 115 -6.47 -1.94 -20.83
CA ARG A 115 -7.89 -2.00 -21.12
C ARG A 115 -8.13 -3.18 -22.07
N ILE A 116 -8.84 -4.18 -21.58
CA ILE A 116 -9.13 -5.43 -22.30
C ILE A 116 -10.61 -5.51 -22.67
N GLN A 117 -10.92 -6.17 -23.78
CA GLN A 117 -12.29 -6.37 -24.26
C GLN A 117 -12.50 -7.82 -24.71
N LYS A 118 -13.67 -8.40 -24.43
CA LYS A 118 -14.00 -9.74 -24.94
C LYS A 118 -14.21 -9.69 -26.44
N LEU A 119 -13.75 -10.72 -27.15
CA LEU A 119 -13.94 -10.88 -28.60
C LEU A 119 -15.42 -10.80 -29.02
N THR A 120 -16.35 -11.23 -28.16
CA THR A 120 -17.80 -11.17 -28.39
C THR A 120 -18.39 -9.75 -28.25
N ARG A 121 -17.60 -8.69 -28.45
CA ARG A 121 -17.97 -7.26 -28.30
C ARG A 121 -18.55 -6.93 -26.92
N GLY A 122 -17.95 -7.48 -25.87
CA GLY A 122 -18.32 -7.19 -24.47
C GLY A 122 -17.89 -5.79 -24.01
N LYS A 123 -18.33 -5.37 -22.82
CA LYS A 123 -17.86 -4.13 -22.17
C LYS A 123 -16.35 -4.22 -21.89
N ALA A 124 -15.60 -3.18 -22.26
CA ALA A 124 -14.18 -3.10 -21.96
C ALA A 124 -13.95 -2.98 -20.43
N ARG A 125 -12.88 -3.60 -19.93
CA ARG A 125 -12.48 -3.60 -18.52
C ARG A 125 -11.05 -3.09 -18.39
N VAL A 126 -10.79 -2.28 -17.38
CA VAL A 126 -9.44 -1.84 -17.02
C VAL A 126 -8.90 -2.81 -15.96
N VAL A 127 -7.73 -3.40 -16.22
CA VAL A 127 -7.10 -4.42 -15.39
C VAL A 127 -5.61 -4.13 -15.20
N HIS A 128 -5.10 -4.52 -14.04
CA HIS A 128 -3.68 -4.51 -13.75
C HIS A 128 -3.01 -5.74 -14.37
N PHE A 129 -1.74 -5.64 -14.77
CA PHE A 129 -0.96 -6.72 -15.39
C PHE A 129 -0.94 -8.00 -14.55
N ASN A 130 -0.67 -7.85 -13.24
CA ASN A 130 -0.62 -8.97 -12.28
C ASN A 130 -2.00 -9.36 -11.69
N ARG A 131 -3.10 -9.18 -12.44
CA ARG A 131 -4.43 -9.51 -11.94
C ARG A 131 -4.88 -10.92 -12.29
#